data_AF-A0A6H0ZZ08-F1
#
_entry.id   AF-A0A6H0ZZ08-F1
#
_cell.length_a   1.000
_cell.length_b   1.000
_cell.length_c   1.000
_cell.angle_alpha   90.00
_cell.angle_beta   90.00
_cell.angle_gamma   90.00
#
_symmetry.space_group_name_H-M   'P 1'
#
loop_
_entity.id
_entity.type
_entity.pdbx_description
1 polymer ?
#
loop_
_entity_poly.entity_id
_entity_poly.type
_entity_poly.pdbx_seq_one_letter_code
_entity_poly.pdbx_strand_id
1 'polypeptide(L)'
;MTTSEAALRDLYLDIVKRSLTGALAEDNDTILGGARSIGTGTLGQPGLNRATATQVLKRGAHAAGRLANRFNLEVAYKRPYSSELREAGQDWPSRSESMIGLKRMDNIQEAIATIEAEGIPGDLIETGVWRGGATIFMRANLKAWEDTERRVWVADSFQGLPEPDAERYAADAGDTHHKWSGLAVGAQIVEHNFRRYGLLDDQVEFLVGWFKDTLPTAPIEQLSLMRLDGDMYESTIQALEPLYPKLAPGGFCIIDDFGSHASQAGQAVHDYRAQHGITDEIIQIDEFGAYWRKS
;
A
#
# COMPACT_ATOMS: atom_id res chain seq x y z
N MET A 1 27.10 -15.12 5.22
CA MET A 1 25.89 -15.95 5.19
C MET A 1 26.20 -17.29 4.55
N THR A 2 25.92 -18.40 5.23
CA THR A 2 26.00 -19.73 4.62
C THR A 2 24.82 -19.95 3.67
N THR A 3 24.93 -20.86 2.70
CA THR A 3 23.81 -21.22 1.80
C THR A 3 22.57 -21.68 2.57
N SER A 4 22.75 -22.24 3.77
CA SER A 4 21.64 -22.65 4.65
C SER A 4 20.93 -21.46 5.30
N GLU A 5 21.66 -20.42 5.70
CA GLU A 5 21.08 -19.22 6.32
C GLU A 5 20.28 -18.40 5.30
N ALA A 6 20.80 -18.23 4.08
CA ALA A 6 20.08 -17.53 3.02
C ALA A 6 18.75 -18.24 2.69
N ALA A 7 18.76 -19.57 2.58
CA ALA A 7 17.54 -20.35 2.35
C ALA A 7 16.51 -20.23 3.49
N LEU A 8 16.97 -20.20 4.75
CA LEU A 8 16.09 -20.00 5.91
C LEU A 8 15.48 -18.60 5.93
N ARG A 9 16.26 -17.56 5.61
CA ARG A 9 15.75 -16.20 5.45
C ARG A 9 14.69 -16.14 4.36
N ASP A 10 14.97 -16.69 3.19
CA ASP A 10 14.05 -16.63 2.06
C ASP A 10 12.73 -17.34 2.38
N LEU A 11 12.79 -18.49 3.06
CA LEU A 11 11.60 -19.20 3.54
C LEU A 11 10.82 -18.38 4.58
N TYR A 12 11.50 -17.77 5.55
CA TYR A 12 10.86 -16.90 6.54
C TYR A 12 10.13 -15.72 5.87
N LEU A 13 10.81 -15.02 4.97
CA LEU A 13 10.23 -13.87 4.27
C LEU A 13 9.08 -14.28 3.34
N ASP A 14 9.16 -15.43 2.69
CA ASP A 14 8.06 -15.96 1.86
C ASP A 14 6.81 -16.26 2.67
N ILE A 15 6.95 -16.92 3.83
CA ILE A 15 5.82 -17.19 4.72
C ILE A 15 5.21 -15.88 5.24
N VAL A 16 6.04 -14.91 5.64
CA VAL A 16 5.58 -13.64 6.16
C VAL A 16 4.81 -12.85 5.10
N LYS A 17 5.35 -12.65 3.89
CA LYS A 17 4.66 -11.90 2.83
C LYS A 17 3.36 -12.57 2.38
N ARG A 18 3.33 -13.90 2.27
CA ARG A 18 2.09 -14.66 1.95
C ARG A 18 1.05 -14.56 3.07
N SER A 19 1.49 -14.46 4.32
CA SER A 19 0.59 -14.25 5.46
C SER A 19 -0.02 -12.85 5.46
N LEU A 20 0.83 -11.81 5.30
CA LEU A 20 0.43 -10.40 5.33
C LEU A 20 -0.49 -9.99 4.18
N THR A 21 -0.31 -10.62 3.02
CA THR A 21 -1.20 -10.45 1.86
C THR A 21 -2.41 -11.36 1.92
N GLY A 22 -2.46 -12.35 2.81
CA GLY A 22 -3.53 -13.35 2.86
C GLY A 22 -3.46 -14.41 1.77
N ALA A 23 -2.38 -14.47 0.99
CA ALA A 23 -2.18 -15.49 -0.03
C ALA A 23 -2.04 -16.90 0.57
N LEU A 24 -1.55 -17.02 1.81
CA LEU A 24 -1.44 -18.31 2.52
C LEU A 24 -2.80 -18.85 2.98
N ALA A 25 -3.68 -17.96 3.44
CA ALA A 25 -4.99 -18.32 3.98
C ALA A 25 -6.12 -18.20 2.94
N GLU A 26 -5.78 -17.85 1.70
CA GLU A 26 -6.72 -17.52 0.63
C GLU A 26 -7.79 -16.51 1.10
N ASP A 27 -7.34 -15.45 1.78
CA ASP A 27 -8.24 -14.48 2.41
C ASP A 27 -9.07 -13.73 1.37
N ASN A 28 -10.39 -13.89 1.39
CA ASN A 28 -11.32 -13.12 0.57
C ASN A 28 -12.64 -12.93 1.26
N ASP A 29 -13.05 -11.68 1.35
CA ASP A 29 -14.40 -11.18 1.59
C ASP A 29 -14.34 -9.65 1.48
N THR A 30 -15.08 -9.04 0.57
CA THR A 30 -15.14 -7.58 0.54
C THR A 30 -16.26 -7.14 1.47
N ILE A 31 -15.96 -6.86 2.74
CA ILE A 31 -16.84 -6.04 3.57
C ILE A 31 -16.34 -4.60 3.46
N LEU A 32 -16.74 -3.97 2.37
CA LEU A 32 -16.76 -2.52 2.28
C LEU A 32 -18.17 -2.16 1.85
N GLY A 33 -18.89 -1.52 2.77
CA GLY A 33 -20.29 -1.20 2.65
C GLY A 33 -20.67 -0.72 1.24
N GLY A 34 -21.56 -1.47 0.59
CA GLY A 34 -22.23 -1.07 -0.64
C GLY A 34 -21.58 -1.58 -1.92
N ALA A 35 -22.08 -2.73 -2.40
CA ALA A 35 -22.08 -3.19 -3.79
C ALA A 35 -21.16 -2.47 -4.81
N ARG A 36 -19.92 -2.95 -4.93
CA ARG A 36 -19.11 -2.74 -6.15
C ARG A 36 -19.27 -3.93 -7.08
N SER A 37 -19.99 -3.71 -8.18
CA SER A 37 -19.92 -4.60 -9.34
C SER A 37 -18.74 -4.14 -10.21
N ILE A 38 -17.63 -4.89 -10.18
CA ILE A 38 -16.64 -4.83 -11.25
C ILE A 38 -16.79 -6.14 -12.00
N GLY A 39 -17.16 -6.03 -13.28
CA GLY A 39 -17.49 -7.17 -14.13
C GLY A 39 -16.29 -8.05 -14.38
N THR A 40 -16.44 -9.33 -14.13
CA THR A 40 -15.58 -10.37 -14.68
C THR A 40 -16.38 -11.10 -15.77
N GLY A 41 -15.89 -11.06 -17.02
CA GLY A 41 -16.31 -12.02 -18.05
C GLY A 41 -16.08 -13.45 -17.54
N THR A 42 -16.80 -14.49 -17.97
CA THR A 42 -17.36 -14.80 -19.29
C THR A 42 -18.44 -15.86 -19.10
N LEU A 43 -19.65 -15.66 -19.65
CA LEU A 43 -20.56 -16.71 -20.15
C LEU A 43 -21.57 -16.02 -21.08
N GLY A 44 -21.71 -16.54 -22.30
CA GLY A 44 -22.29 -15.84 -23.44
C GLY A 44 -23.82 -15.69 -23.44
N GLN A 45 -24.30 -14.64 -24.12
CA GLN A 45 -25.40 -14.61 -25.10
C GLN A 45 -25.75 -13.14 -25.45
N PRO A 46 -26.23 -12.85 -26.68
CA PRO A 46 -26.50 -11.49 -27.13
C PRO A 46 -27.88 -11.00 -26.66
N GLY A 47 -27.92 -9.78 -26.12
CA GLY A 47 -29.17 -9.02 -25.97
C GLY A 47 -29.68 -8.86 -24.55
N LEU A 48 -29.14 -7.89 -23.80
CA LEU A 48 -29.87 -7.02 -22.87
C LEU A 48 -28.91 -5.92 -22.38
N ASN A 49 -29.37 -4.67 -22.25
CA ASN A 49 -28.57 -3.54 -21.78
C ASN A 49 -27.97 -3.83 -20.38
N ARG A 50 -26.69 -4.21 -20.32
CA ARG A 50 -25.94 -4.60 -19.11
C ARG A 50 -25.99 -3.56 -17.99
N ALA A 51 -26.04 -2.28 -18.33
CA ALA A 51 -26.13 -1.18 -17.36
C ALA A 51 -27.44 -1.24 -16.55
N THR A 52 -28.55 -1.59 -17.19
CA THR A 52 -29.88 -1.65 -16.57
C THR A 52 -30.01 -2.86 -15.65
N ALA A 53 -29.51 -4.03 -16.07
CA ALA A 53 -29.54 -5.25 -15.25
C ALA A 53 -28.70 -5.10 -13.96
N THR A 54 -27.51 -4.49 -14.08
CA THR A 54 -26.62 -4.22 -12.95
C THR A 54 -27.23 -3.21 -11.97
N GLN A 55 -27.90 -2.16 -12.46
CA GLN A 55 -28.61 -1.20 -11.61
C GLN A 55 -29.80 -1.82 -10.86
N VAL A 56 -30.56 -2.72 -11.50
CA VAL A 56 -31.68 -3.41 -10.85
C VAL A 56 -31.18 -4.35 -9.74
N LEU A 57 -30.11 -5.10 -10.00
CA LEU A 57 -29.45 -5.96 -9.00
C LEU A 57 -28.91 -5.14 -7.81
N LYS A 58 -28.27 -3.99 -8.08
CA LYS A 58 -27.80 -3.06 -7.02
C LYS A 58 -28.94 -2.54 -6.15
N ARG A 59 -30.06 -2.12 -6.76
CA ARG A 59 -31.24 -1.65 -6.01
C ARG A 59 -31.86 -2.75 -5.15
N GLY A 60 -31.94 -3.98 -5.68
CA GLY A 60 -32.38 -5.16 -4.94
C GLY A 60 -31.47 -5.48 -3.75
N ALA A 61 -30.16 -5.52 -3.96
CA ALA A 61 -29.17 -5.77 -2.91
C ALA A 61 -29.19 -4.69 -1.82
N HIS A 62 -29.31 -3.41 -2.18
CA HIS A 62 -29.45 -2.33 -1.21
C HIS A 62 -30.75 -2.40 -0.40
N ALA A 63 -31.87 -2.76 -1.02
CA ALA A 63 -33.14 -2.95 -0.32
C ALA A 63 -33.07 -4.15 0.65
N ALA A 64 -32.46 -5.26 0.21
CA ALA A 64 -32.22 -6.44 1.04
C ALA A 64 -31.27 -6.13 2.21
N GLY A 65 -30.17 -5.41 1.97
CA GLY A 65 -29.23 -5.00 3.02
C GLY A 65 -29.87 -4.08 4.06
N ARG A 66 -30.70 -3.11 3.65
CA ARG A 66 -31.45 -2.26 4.60
C ARG A 66 -32.44 -3.06 5.45
N LEU A 67 -33.09 -4.07 4.85
CA LEU A 67 -34.02 -4.93 5.58
C LEU A 67 -33.26 -5.84 6.57
N ALA A 68 -32.15 -6.43 6.15
CA ALA A 68 -31.30 -7.28 6.99
C ALA A 68 -30.73 -6.51 8.19
N ASN A 69 -30.26 -5.27 7.98
CA ASN A 69 -29.75 -4.41 9.06
C ASN A 69 -30.81 -4.14 10.14
N ARG A 70 -32.10 -4.09 9.79
CA ARG A 70 -33.19 -3.95 10.76
C ARG A 70 -33.29 -5.15 11.72
N PHE A 71 -32.74 -6.30 11.33
CA PHE A 71 -32.65 -7.52 12.13
C PHE A 71 -31.22 -7.80 12.63
N ASN A 72 -30.33 -6.80 12.59
CA ASN A 72 -28.93 -6.93 13.00
C ASN A 72 -28.14 -7.97 12.16
N LEU A 73 -28.52 -8.13 10.89
CA LEU A 73 -27.86 -9.02 9.92
C LEU A 73 -27.19 -8.19 8.82
N GLU A 74 -25.95 -8.52 8.48
CA GLU A 74 -25.22 -7.90 7.37
C GLU A 74 -25.26 -8.78 6.12
N VAL A 75 -25.54 -8.17 4.97
CA VAL A 75 -25.50 -8.87 3.67
C VAL A 75 -24.14 -8.61 3.03
N ALA A 76 -23.27 -9.61 3.06
CA ALA A 76 -21.98 -9.58 2.37
C ALA A 76 -22.05 -10.36 1.04
N TYR A 77 -21.29 -9.90 0.03
CA TYR A 77 -21.06 -10.68 -1.18
C TYR A 77 -19.69 -11.36 -1.09
N LYS A 78 -19.69 -12.69 -1.05
CA LYS A 78 -18.46 -13.47 -1.05
C LYS A 78 -17.86 -13.47 -2.45
N ARG A 79 -16.73 -12.77 -2.63
CA ARG A 79 -15.93 -12.86 -3.86
C ARG A 79 -14.95 -14.03 -3.69
N PRO A 80 -14.85 -14.97 -4.64
CA PRO A 80 -13.88 -16.05 -4.55
C PRO A 80 -12.45 -15.51 -4.62
N TYR A 81 -11.51 -16.22 -4.00
CA TYR A 81 -10.08 -15.96 -4.16
C TYR A 81 -9.67 -16.00 -5.62
N SER A 82 -8.76 -15.10 -5.98
CA SER A 82 -7.95 -15.23 -7.18
C SER A 82 -6.51 -15.01 -6.78
N SER A 83 -5.69 -16.05 -6.98
CA SER A 83 -4.24 -15.99 -6.84
C SER A 83 -3.65 -14.90 -7.72
N GLU A 84 -4.19 -14.72 -8.92
CA GLU A 84 -3.69 -13.77 -9.92
C GLU A 84 -3.93 -12.33 -9.46
N LEU A 85 -5.14 -12.03 -8.97
CA LEU A 85 -5.44 -10.70 -8.42
C LEU A 85 -4.63 -10.42 -7.16
N ARG A 86 -4.46 -11.42 -6.29
CA ARG A 86 -3.66 -11.27 -5.08
C ARG A 86 -2.19 -11.07 -5.38
N GLU A 87 -1.65 -11.78 -6.36
CA GLU A 87 -0.26 -11.65 -6.79
C GLU A 87 0.02 -10.22 -7.30
N ALA A 88 -0.92 -9.65 -8.06
CA ALA A 88 -0.82 -8.29 -8.60
C ALA A 88 -1.35 -7.18 -7.68
N GLY A 89 -1.88 -7.51 -6.49
CA GLY A 89 -2.48 -6.53 -5.56
C GLY A 89 -3.68 -5.78 -6.15
N GLN A 90 -4.51 -6.47 -6.93
CA GLN A 90 -5.69 -5.92 -7.62
C GLN A 90 -7.01 -6.27 -6.91
N ASP A 91 -6.91 -6.74 -5.68
CA ASP A 91 -8.03 -7.02 -4.80
C ASP A 91 -7.74 -6.49 -3.39
N TRP A 92 -8.80 -6.38 -2.59
CA TRP A 92 -8.73 -5.81 -1.26
C TRP A 92 -9.02 -6.91 -0.22
N PRO A 93 -7.99 -7.37 0.51
CA PRO A 93 -8.16 -8.45 1.47
C PRO A 93 -9.08 -8.06 2.62
N SER A 94 -9.93 -9.00 3.02
CA SER A 94 -10.95 -8.80 4.04
C SER A 94 -10.35 -8.54 5.42
N ARG A 95 -9.32 -9.32 5.74
CA ARG A 95 -8.73 -9.48 7.06
C ARG A 95 -7.23 -9.26 7.04
N SER A 96 -6.56 -9.52 5.92
CA SER A 96 -5.11 -9.39 5.82
C SER A 96 -4.62 -7.95 5.89
N GLU A 97 -3.36 -7.80 6.25
CA GLU A 97 -2.74 -6.55 6.70
C GLU A 97 -2.15 -5.71 5.55
N SER A 98 -2.06 -6.25 4.33
CA SER A 98 -1.65 -5.50 3.15
C SER A 98 -2.45 -5.87 1.90
N MET A 99 -2.72 -4.87 1.06
CA MET A 99 -3.40 -5.03 -0.24
C MET A 99 -2.46 -4.90 -1.45
N ILE A 100 -1.16 -4.72 -1.22
CA ILE A 100 -0.20 -4.37 -2.28
C ILE A 100 0.17 -5.56 -3.17
N GLY A 101 -0.23 -6.77 -2.76
CA GLY A 101 0.04 -8.01 -3.48
C GLY A 101 1.47 -8.52 -3.35
N LEU A 102 1.73 -9.67 -3.97
CA LEU A 102 3.01 -10.37 -3.84
C LEU A 102 4.13 -9.69 -4.63
N LYS A 103 3.86 -9.17 -5.84
CA LYS A 103 4.89 -8.52 -6.67
C LYS A 103 5.51 -7.28 -6.01
N ARG A 104 4.68 -6.45 -5.37
CA ARG A 104 5.17 -5.27 -4.66
C ARG A 104 5.83 -5.61 -3.33
N MET A 105 5.40 -6.70 -2.67
CA MET A 105 6.15 -7.27 -1.54
C MET A 105 7.54 -7.76 -1.99
N ASP A 106 7.62 -8.48 -3.12
CA ASP A 106 8.90 -8.93 -3.69
C ASP A 106 9.82 -7.74 -4.01
N ASN A 107 9.28 -6.66 -4.56
CA ASN A 107 10.04 -5.43 -4.81
C ASN A 107 10.61 -4.82 -3.52
N ILE A 108 9.83 -4.75 -2.43
CA ILE A 108 10.34 -4.31 -1.12
C ILE A 108 11.48 -5.21 -0.65
N GLN A 109 11.31 -6.53 -0.76
CA GLN A 109 12.33 -7.51 -0.36
C GLN A 109 13.63 -7.36 -1.17
N GLU A 110 13.52 -7.19 -2.49
CA GLU A 110 14.67 -6.99 -3.40
C GLU A 110 15.40 -5.66 -3.14
N ALA A 111 14.66 -4.58 -2.90
CA ALA A 111 15.22 -3.28 -2.54
C ALA A 111 16.01 -3.37 -1.23
N ILE A 112 15.43 -3.96 -0.18
CA ILE A 112 16.12 -4.12 1.11
C ILE A 112 17.33 -5.05 0.98
N ALA A 113 17.21 -6.17 0.25
CA ALA A 113 18.34 -7.05 -0.01
C ALA A 113 19.52 -6.32 -0.69
N THR A 114 19.22 -5.40 -1.62
CA THR A 114 20.23 -4.57 -2.28
C THR A 114 20.83 -3.54 -1.32
N ILE A 115 19.99 -2.87 -0.51
CA ILE A 115 20.42 -1.92 0.52
C ILE A 115 21.39 -2.57 1.51
N GLU A 116 21.10 -3.78 1.98
CA GLU A 116 21.98 -4.54 2.87
C GLU A 116 23.27 -4.98 2.18
N ALA A 117 23.16 -5.51 0.96
CA ALA A 117 24.32 -6.01 0.21
C ALA A 117 25.32 -4.90 -0.15
N GLU A 118 24.83 -3.70 -0.44
CA GLU A 118 25.64 -2.56 -0.85
C GLU A 118 25.94 -1.58 0.30
N GLY A 119 25.39 -1.81 1.49
CA GLY A 119 25.63 -0.97 2.68
C GLY A 119 25.08 0.45 2.54
N ILE A 120 23.90 0.61 1.92
CA ILE A 120 23.28 1.92 1.69
C ILE A 120 22.72 2.44 3.02
N PRO A 121 23.17 3.61 3.52
CA PRO A 121 22.77 4.09 4.84
C PRO A 121 21.36 4.67 4.85
N GLY A 122 20.74 4.66 6.03
CA GLY A 122 19.45 5.31 6.29
C GLY A 122 18.31 4.34 6.54
N ASP A 123 17.27 4.86 7.16
CA ASP A 123 16.08 4.12 7.58
C ASP A 123 15.16 3.75 6.41
N LEU A 124 14.13 2.96 6.73
CA LEU A 124 13.04 2.61 5.82
C LEU A 124 11.78 3.41 6.21
N ILE A 125 11.00 3.90 5.24
CA ILE A 125 9.72 4.56 5.51
C ILE A 125 8.66 4.12 4.50
N GLU A 126 7.42 4.07 4.98
CA GLU A 126 6.21 4.02 4.16
C GLU A 126 5.29 5.19 4.53
N THR A 127 4.75 5.88 3.53
CA THR A 127 3.76 6.95 3.69
C THR A 127 2.42 6.50 3.12
N GLY A 128 1.51 6.11 4.02
CA GLY A 128 0.26 5.42 3.70
C GLY A 128 0.42 3.92 3.92
N VAL A 129 -0.05 3.43 5.08
CA VAL A 129 0.28 2.10 5.58
C VAL A 129 -0.95 1.20 5.70
N TRP A 130 -2.16 1.78 5.70
CA TRP A 130 -3.41 1.06 5.93
C TRP A 130 -3.36 0.19 7.20
N ARG A 131 -3.35 -1.15 7.07
CA ARG A 131 -3.25 -2.10 8.19
C ARG A 131 -1.79 -2.43 8.58
N GLY A 132 -0.81 -1.83 7.92
CA GLY A 132 0.62 -1.87 8.23
C GLY A 132 1.38 -3.05 7.63
N GLY A 133 0.78 -3.85 6.75
CA GLY A 133 1.43 -5.10 6.34
C GLY A 133 2.75 -4.90 5.61
N ALA A 134 2.90 -3.84 4.82
CA ALA A 134 4.15 -3.56 4.12
C ALA A 134 5.27 -3.07 5.07
N THR A 135 4.99 -2.14 5.99
CA THR A 135 5.94 -1.81 7.08
C THR A 135 6.28 -2.98 8.01
N ILE A 136 5.32 -3.86 8.33
CA ILE A 136 5.60 -5.11 9.05
C ILE A 136 6.58 -5.97 8.25
N PHE A 137 6.41 -6.04 6.93
CA PHE A 137 7.31 -6.78 6.05
C PHE A 137 8.70 -6.14 5.95
N MET A 138 8.80 -4.81 5.91
CA MET A 138 10.09 -4.11 5.99
C MET A 138 10.82 -4.47 7.29
N ARG A 139 10.14 -4.43 8.44
CA ARG A 139 10.72 -4.81 9.74
C ARG A 139 11.13 -6.28 9.76
N ALA A 140 10.33 -7.17 9.16
CA ALA A 140 10.66 -8.58 9.01
C ALA A 140 11.94 -8.80 8.20
N ASN A 141 12.15 -8.02 7.13
CA ASN A 141 13.39 -8.05 6.36
C ASN A 141 14.59 -7.65 7.22
N LEU A 142 14.54 -6.51 7.91
CA LEU A 142 15.63 -6.09 8.81
C LEU A 142 15.98 -7.18 9.84
N LYS A 143 14.96 -7.80 10.46
CA LYS A 143 15.16 -8.91 11.40
C LYS A 143 15.87 -10.10 10.75
N ALA A 144 15.48 -10.47 9.53
CA ALA A 144 16.01 -11.62 8.83
C ALA A 144 17.42 -11.39 8.26
N TRP A 145 17.82 -10.12 8.10
CA TRP A 145 19.17 -9.69 7.80
C TRP A 145 20.02 -9.40 9.04
N GLU A 146 19.44 -9.53 10.24
CA GLU A 146 20.06 -9.19 11.52
C GLU A 146 20.49 -7.71 11.63
N ASP A 147 19.83 -6.83 10.88
CA ASP A 147 20.03 -5.39 10.96
C ASP A 147 19.35 -4.83 12.22
N THR A 148 20.17 -4.23 13.07
CA THR A 148 19.78 -3.62 14.35
C THR A 148 19.99 -2.10 14.37
N GLU A 149 20.45 -1.51 13.26
CA GLU A 149 20.76 -0.09 13.15
C GLU A 149 19.60 0.69 12.50
N ARG A 150 19.00 0.16 11.43
CA ARG A 150 17.94 0.85 10.70
C ARG A 150 16.59 0.79 11.42
N ARG A 151 15.80 1.85 11.28
CA ARG A 151 14.41 1.92 11.73
C ARG A 151 13.44 1.76 10.56
N VAL A 152 12.20 1.39 10.89
CA VAL A 152 11.04 1.42 10.01
C VAL A 152 10.08 2.49 10.51
N TRP A 153 9.89 3.53 9.71
CA TRP A 153 8.95 4.61 9.96
C TRP A 153 7.58 4.28 9.35
N VAL A 154 6.55 4.31 10.19
CA VAL A 154 5.16 4.00 9.86
C VAL A 154 4.38 5.32 9.83
N ALA A 155 4.28 5.96 8.65
CA ALA A 155 3.67 7.28 8.51
C ALA A 155 2.27 7.18 7.88
N ASP A 156 1.24 7.61 8.62
CA ASP A 156 -0.16 7.58 8.17
C ASP A 156 -1.01 8.57 8.98
N SER A 157 -2.15 8.98 8.43
CA SER A 157 -3.16 9.72 9.18
C SER A 157 -3.84 8.85 10.24
N PHE A 158 -3.83 7.53 10.02
CA PHE A 158 -4.59 6.49 10.72
C PHE A 158 -6.09 6.73 10.71
N GLN A 159 -6.55 7.53 9.74
CA GLN A 159 -7.91 8.05 9.60
C GLN A 159 -8.42 7.96 8.15
N GLY A 160 -7.65 7.32 7.25
CA GLY A 160 -7.95 7.23 5.82
C GLY A 160 -7.41 8.44 5.05
N LEU A 161 -7.91 8.63 3.82
CA LEU A 161 -7.44 9.70 2.95
C LEU A 161 -8.06 11.06 3.30
N PRO A 162 -7.35 12.18 3.05
CA PRO A 162 -7.90 13.52 3.22
C PRO A 162 -8.97 13.84 2.15
N GLU A 163 -9.86 14.79 2.45
CA GLU A 163 -10.70 15.39 1.41
C GLU A 163 -9.80 16.13 0.41
N PRO A 164 -9.99 15.96 -0.92
CA PRO A 164 -9.10 16.56 -1.91
C PRO A 164 -9.15 18.09 -1.90
N ASP A 165 -7.99 18.73 -1.76
CA ASP A 165 -7.81 20.17 -2.02
C ASP A 165 -7.63 20.41 -3.52
N ALA A 166 -8.74 20.38 -4.25
CA ALA A 166 -8.73 20.55 -5.71
C ALA A 166 -8.33 21.96 -6.18
N GLU A 167 -8.36 22.97 -5.29
CA GLU A 167 -7.90 24.32 -5.61
C GLU A 167 -6.37 24.35 -5.72
N ARG A 168 -5.69 23.64 -4.81
CA ARG A 168 -4.23 23.55 -4.80
C ARG A 168 -3.68 22.42 -5.66
N TYR A 169 -4.40 21.29 -5.70
CA TYR A 169 -3.99 20.06 -6.35
C TYR A 169 -5.09 19.61 -7.32
N ALA A 170 -5.15 20.25 -8.49
CA ALA A 170 -6.20 19.99 -9.49
C ALA A 170 -6.27 18.51 -9.95
N ALA A 171 -5.16 17.77 -9.87
CA ALA A 171 -5.11 16.34 -10.15
C ALA A 171 -6.03 15.52 -9.22
N ASP A 172 -6.22 15.99 -7.98
CA ASP A 172 -7.04 15.31 -6.97
C ASP A 172 -8.53 15.63 -7.10
N ALA A 173 -8.91 16.48 -8.07
CA ALA A 173 -10.28 16.87 -8.29
C ALA A 173 -11.18 15.66 -8.60
N GLY A 174 -12.21 15.48 -7.76
CA GLY A 174 -13.18 14.39 -7.91
C GLY A 174 -12.77 13.09 -7.20
N ASP A 175 -11.65 13.06 -6.48
CA ASP A 175 -11.31 11.94 -5.61
C ASP A 175 -12.41 11.72 -4.54
N THR A 176 -12.72 10.46 -4.26
CA THR A 176 -13.75 10.08 -3.27
C THR A 176 -13.27 9.08 -2.24
N HIS A 177 -11.98 8.75 -2.19
CA HIS A 177 -11.42 7.74 -1.30
C HIS A 177 -11.57 8.12 0.18
N HIS A 178 -11.56 9.41 0.54
CA HIS A 178 -11.88 9.90 1.90
C HIS A 178 -13.26 9.47 2.41
N LYS A 179 -14.19 9.09 1.52
CA LYS A 179 -15.53 8.60 1.89
C LYS A 179 -15.53 7.11 2.26
N TRP A 180 -14.43 6.40 2.08
CA TRP A 180 -14.38 4.93 2.19
C TRP A 180 -13.84 4.51 3.55
N SER A 181 -14.74 4.30 4.50
CA SER A 181 -14.40 3.98 5.90
C SER A 181 -13.43 2.81 6.11
N GLY A 182 -13.35 1.82 5.21
CA GLY A 182 -12.41 0.70 5.38
C GLY A 182 -10.94 1.03 5.08
N LEU A 183 -10.65 2.24 4.61
CA LEU A 183 -9.29 2.78 4.50
C LEU A 183 -8.85 3.48 5.80
N ALA A 184 -9.77 3.77 6.72
CA ALA A 184 -9.46 4.37 8.02
C ALA A 184 -9.11 3.29 9.05
N VAL A 185 -7.82 3.08 9.30
CA VAL A 185 -7.31 2.11 10.27
C VAL A 185 -6.49 2.83 11.33
N GLY A 186 -6.93 2.76 12.59
CA GLY A 186 -6.28 3.42 13.71
C GLY A 186 -4.89 2.86 14.04
N ALA A 187 -3.98 3.73 14.53
CA ALA A 187 -2.60 3.36 14.86
C ALA A 187 -2.51 2.17 15.84
N GLN A 188 -3.46 2.05 16.78
CA GLN A 188 -3.49 0.96 17.74
C GLN A 188 -3.74 -0.41 17.07
N ILE A 189 -4.49 -0.44 15.95
CA ILE A 189 -4.71 -1.66 15.16
C ILE A 189 -3.41 -2.03 14.45
N VAL A 190 -2.72 -1.05 13.87
CA VAL A 190 -1.44 -1.26 13.19
C VAL A 190 -0.39 -1.77 14.18
N GLU A 191 -0.24 -1.14 15.35
CA GLU A 191 0.62 -1.64 16.42
C GLU A 191 0.24 -3.07 16.86
N HIS A 192 -1.06 -3.36 16.98
CA HIS A 192 -1.53 -4.71 17.30
C HIS A 192 -1.10 -5.71 16.24
N ASN A 193 -1.18 -5.35 14.96
CA ASN A 193 -0.71 -6.17 13.86
C ASN A 193 0.80 -6.43 13.98
N PHE A 194 1.65 -5.41 14.18
CA PHE A 194 3.08 -5.62 14.44
C PHE A 194 3.35 -6.60 15.60
N ARG A 195 2.61 -6.47 16.72
CA ARG A 195 2.72 -7.41 17.87
C ARG A 195 2.38 -8.84 17.51
N ARG A 196 1.38 -9.07 16.65
CA ARG A 196 0.98 -10.43 16.20
C ARG A 196 2.10 -11.15 15.45
N TYR A 197 2.97 -10.42 14.76
CA TYR A 197 4.14 -10.97 14.08
C TYR A 197 5.41 -10.99 14.96
N GLY A 198 5.34 -10.45 16.19
CA GLY A 198 6.51 -10.33 17.06
C GLY A 198 7.58 -9.38 16.49
N LEU A 199 7.11 -8.30 15.86
CA LEU A 199 7.93 -7.30 15.16
C LEU A 199 7.67 -5.87 15.64
N LEU A 200 6.95 -5.68 16.76
CA LEU A 200 6.89 -4.36 17.41
C LEU A 200 8.03 -4.24 18.42
N ASP A 201 9.04 -3.44 18.09
CA ASP A 201 10.21 -3.15 18.93
C ASP A 201 10.70 -1.71 18.70
N ASP A 202 11.88 -1.37 19.22
CA ASP A 202 12.50 -0.04 19.16
C ASP A 202 13.00 0.36 17.77
N GLN A 203 12.98 -0.56 16.80
CA GLN A 203 13.23 -0.25 15.39
C GLN A 203 11.95 0.15 14.63
N VAL A 204 10.78 0.25 15.29
CA VAL A 204 9.52 0.68 14.66
C VAL A 204 9.03 1.97 15.29
N GLU A 205 8.91 3.03 14.48
CA GLU A 205 8.50 4.36 14.92
C GLU A 205 7.29 4.85 14.13
N PHE A 206 6.29 5.40 14.82
CA PHE A 206 5.03 5.82 14.20
C PHE A 206 4.97 7.35 14.03
N LEU A 207 4.61 7.80 12.83
CA LEU A 207 4.31 9.20 12.53
C LEU A 207 2.80 9.34 12.30
N VAL A 208 2.08 9.67 13.38
CA VAL A 208 0.61 9.74 13.41
C VAL A 208 0.13 11.14 13.02
N GLY A 209 -0.46 11.27 11.84
CA GLY A 209 -1.03 12.53 11.34
C GLY A 209 -0.88 12.68 9.83
N TRP A 210 -1.39 13.79 9.29
CA TRP A 210 -1.28 14.08 7.86
C TRP A 210 0.17 14.33 7.46
N PHE A 211 0.53 13.95 6.23
CA PHE A 211 1.91 14.06 5.74
C PHE A 211 2.47 15.48 5.82
N LYS A 212 1.68 16.50 5.42
CA LYS A 212 2.05 17.92 5.59
C LYS A 212 2.39 18.34 7.02
N ASP A 213 1.82 17.67 8.03
CA ASP A 213 2.01 18.02 9.43
C ASP A 213 3.16 17.23 10.06
N THR A 214 3.37 15.98 9.63
CA THR A 214 4.30 15.04 10.27
C THR A 214 5.65 14.96 9.56
N LEU A 215 5.68 14.86 8.22
CA LEU A 215 6.91 14.57 7.48
C LEU A 215 7.95 15.70 7.49
N PRO A 216 7.58 17.00 7.39
CA PRO A 216 8.57 18.09 7.39
C PRO A 216 9.43 18.17 8.65
N THR A 217 8.88 17.74 9.80
CA THR A 217 9.56 17.79 11.10
C THR A 217 9.90 16.41 11.66
N ALA A 218 9.66 15.35 10.89
CA ALA A 218 9.99 13.99 11.29
C ALA A 218 11.48 13.88 11.60
N PRO A 219 11.87 13.27 12.74
CA PRO A 219 13.26 13.15 13.19
C PRO A 219 14.00 12.03 12.43
N ILE A 220 13.90 12.07 11.11
CA ILE A 220 14.55 11.18 10.16
C ILE A 220 15.77 11.92 9.62
N GLU A 221 16.96 11.35 9.78
CA GLU A 221 18.19 11.95 9.28
C GLU A 221 18.47 11.53 7.83
N GLN A 222 18.32 10.23 7.54
CA GLN A 222 18.61 9.65 6.24
C GLN A 222 17.70 8.45 5.98
N LEU A 223 17.37 8.21 4.71
CA LEU A 223 16.57 7.07 4.26
C LEU A 223 17.36 6.24 3.24
N SER A 224 17.23 4.92 3.30
CA SER A 224 17.69 4.00 2.25
C SER A 224 16.52 3.51 1.38
N LEU A 225 15.31 3.49 1.95
CA LEU A 225 14.07 3.14 1.25
C LEU A 225 12.95 4.11 1.64
N MET A 226 12.28 4.68 0.64
CA MET A 226 10.99 5.36 0.82
C MET A 226 9.93 4.76 -0.09
N ARG A 227 8.83 4.28 0.48
CA ARG A 227 7.67 3.77 -0.25
C ARG A 227 6.49 4.73 -0.09
N LEU A 228 6.00 5.24 -1.22
CA LEU A 228 4.91 6.20 -1.30
C LEU A 228 3.64 5.47 -1.75
N ASP A 229 2.61 5.45 -0.89
CA ASP A 229 1.36 4.69 -1.09
C ASP A 229 0.20 5.50 -0.50
N GLY A 230 0.09 6.75 -0.99
CA GLY A 230 -0.88 7.73 -0.51
C GLY A 230 -1.96 8.09 -1.52
N ASP A 231 -2.02 7.36 -2.65
CA ASP A 231 -2.91 7.49 -3.82
C ASP A 231 -2.84 8.83 -4.57
N MET A 232 -2.96 9.93 -3.84
CA MET A 232 -3.24 11.27 -4.32
C MET A 232 -1.97 12.04 -4.73
N TYR A 233 -2.15 13.06 -5.57
CA TYR A 233 -1.11 14.01 -5.93
C TYR A 233 -0.62 14.74 -4.68
N GLU A 234 -1.56 15.27 -3.89
CA GLU A 234 -1.29 15.96 -2.63
C GLU A 234 -0.43 15.10 -1.70
N SER A 235 -0.84 13.86 -1.47
CA SER A 235 -0.11 12.92 -0.61
C SER A 235 1.30 12.64 -1.12
N THR A 236 1.43 12.40 -2.43
CA THR A 236 2.69 12.05 -3.07
C THR A 236 3.68 13.21 -3.02
N ILE A 237 3.25 14.44 -3.33
CA ILE A 237 4.15 15.60 -3.30
C ILE A 237 4.52 15.98 -1.87
N GLN A 238 3.60 15.88 -0.92
CA GLN A 238 3.85 16.11 0.51
C GLN A 238 4.84 15.10 1.11
N ALA A 239 4.98 13.91 0.52
CA ALA A 239 5.99 12.95 0.90
C ALA A 239 7.33 13.17 0.19
N LEU A 240 7.31 13.41 -1.13
CA LEU A 240 8.54 13.63 -1.92
C LEU A 240 9.33 14.85 -1.42
N GLU A 241 8.67 15.98 -1.20
CA GLU A 241 9.33 17.25 -0.82
C GLU A 241 10.22 17.13 0.43
N PRO A 242 9.74 16.62 1.58
CA PRO A 242 10.57 16.50 2.79
C PRO A 242 11.44 15.24 2.84
N LEU A 243 11.04 14.13 2.19
CA LEU A 243 11.73 12.84 2.34
C LEU A 243 12.78 12.57 1.27
N TYR A 244 12.53 12.91 0.00
CA TYR A 244 13.46 12.61 -1.09
C TYR A 244 14.84 13.26 -0.94
N PRO A 245 14.98 14.49 -0.39
CA PRO A 245 16.29 15.05 -0.06
C PRO A 245 17.08 14.18 0.94
N LYS A 246 16.39 13.44 1.83
CA LYS A 246 16.98 12.55 2.84
C LYS A 246 17.29 11.15 2.31
N LEU A 247 16.78 10.77 1.13
CA LEU A 247 17.10 9.49 0.50
C LEU A 247 18.59 9.46 0.12
N ALA A 248 19.32 8.45 0.57
CA ALA A 248 20.73 8.28 0.26
C ALA A 248 20.94 7.97 -1.25
N PRO A 249 22.08 8.37 -1.86
CA PRO A 249 22.50 7.81 -3.13
C PRO A 249 22.53 6.27 -3.07
N GLY A 250 22.02 5.62 -4.11
CA GLY A 250 21.77 4.20 -4.14
C GLY A 250 20.45 3.76 -3.49
N GLY A 251 19.77 4.62 -2.73
CA GLY A 251 18.48 4.33 -2.09
C GLY A 251 17.32 4.22 -3.09
N PHE A 252 16.22 3.65 -2.63
CA PHE A 252 15.07 3.33 -3.46
C PHE A 252 13.87 4.22 -3.13
N CYS A 253 13.25 4.77 -4.17
CA CYS A 253 11.96 5.46 -4.09
C CYS A 253 10.91 4.60 -4.81
N ILE A 254 10.03 3.96 -4.06
CA ILE A 254 8.91 3.14 -4.56
C ILE A 254 7.64 3.97 -4.54
N ILE A 255 6.81 3.85 -5.56
CA ILE A 255 5.57 4.58 -5.77
C ILE A 255 4.50 3.56 -6.12
N ASP A 256 3.62 3.28 -5.17
CA ASP A 256 2.66 2.20 -5.28
C ASP A 256 1.58 2.48 -6.32
N ASP A 257 1.09 3.72 -6.33
CA ASP A 257 0.00 4.19 -7.17
C ASP A 257 0.48 4.89 -8.45
N PHE A 258 1.70 4.58 -8.89
CA PHE A 258 2.29 5.27 -10.04
C PHE A 258 1.39 5.16 -11.28
N GLY A 259 0.90 3.97 -11.60
CA GLY A 259 0.01 3.67 -12.73
C GLY A 259 0.56 4.17 -14.06
N SER A 260 0.20 5.41 -14.40
CA SER A 260 0.70 6.12 -15.58
C SER A 260 0.96 7.58 -15.25
N HIS A 261 1.59 8.34 -16.16
CA HIS A 261 1.76 9.80 -15.99
C HIS A 261 0.44 10.56 -15.79
N ALA A 262 -0.71 9.96 -16.14
CA ALA A 262 -2.04 10.56 -16.00
C ALA A 262 -2.74 10.18 -14.68
N SER A 263 -2.14 9.33 -13.85
CA SER A 263 -2.62 9.11 -12.48
C SER A 263 -2.23 10.30 -11.59
N GLN A 264 -2.89 10.43 -10.43
CA GLN A 264 -2.64 11.48 -9.46
C GLN A 264 -1.19 11.41 -8.92
N ALA A 265 -0.80 10.27 -8.35
CA ALA A 265 0.56 10.04 -7.87
C ALA A 265 1.60 10.08 -9.00
N GLY A 266 1.31 9.50 -10.16
CA GLY A 266 2.19 9.54 -11.32
C GLY A 266 2.47 10.97 -11.78
N GLN A 267 1.45 11.82 -11.87
CA GLN A 267 1.63 13.24 -12.20
C GLN A 267 2.53 13.95 -11.16
N ALA A 268 2.30 13.74 -9.86
CA ALA A 268 3.15 14.33 -8.80
C ALA A 268 4.62 13.89 -8.92
N VAL A 269 4.87 12.62 -9.22
CA VAL A 269 6.22 12.08 -9.46
C VAL A 269 6.88 12.79 -10.65
N HIS A 270 6.17 12.96 -11.76
CA HIS A 270 6.74 13.61 -12.94
C HIS A 270 7.01 15.10 -12.72
N ASP A 271 6.09 15.82 -12.07
CA ASP A 271 6.26 17.23 -11.74
C ASP A 271 7.48 17.43 -10.81
N TYR A 272 7.56 16.65 -9.73
CA TYR A 272 8.69 16.71 -8.80
C TYR A 272 10.02 16.41 -9.50
N ARG A 273 10.08 15.33 -10.28
CA ARG A 273 11.30 14.96 -11.00
C ARG A 273 11.72 16.01 -12.02
N ALA A 274 10.78 16.60 -12.75
CA ALA A 274 11.06 17.68 -13.69
C ALA A 274 11.60 18.93 -12.98
N GLN A 275 10.98 19.32 -11.85
CA GLN A 275 11.42 20.46 -11.04
C GLN A 275 12.83 20.27 -10.47
N HIS A 276 13.18 19.05 -10.08
CA HIS A 276 14.46 18.73 -9.44
C HIS A 276 15.52 18.17 -10.40
N GLY A 277 15.22 18.04 -11.69
CA GLY A 277 16.16 17.51 -12.68
C GLY A 277 16.52 16.04 -12.48
N ILE A 278 15.61 15.23 -11.91
CA ILE A 278 15.84 13.81 -11.63
C ILE A 278 15.58 12.99 -12.90
N THR A 279 16.62 12.33 -13.39
CA THR A 279 16.59 11.51 -14.63
C THR A 279 16.79 10.02 -14.40
N ASP A 280 16.86 9.57 -13.14
CA ASP A 280 16.99 8.15 -12.79
C ASP A 280 15.87 7.32 -13.43
N GLU A 281 16.18 6.15 -13.99
CA GLU A 281 15.21 5.32 -14.69
C GLU A 281 14.05 4.90 -13.78
N ILE A 282 12.81 5.09 -14.24
CA ILE A 282 11.61 4.56 -13.57
C ILE A 282 11.37 3.14 -14.08
N ILE A 283 11.39 2.18 -13.17
CA ILE A 283 11.21 0.76 -13.44
C ILE A 283 9.82 0.35 -12.94
N GLN A 284 8.99 -0.21 -13.84
CA GLN A 284 7.68 -0.75 -13.46
C GLN A 284 7.82 -2.06 -12.68
N ILE A 285 7.01 -2.20 -11.63
CA ILE A 285 6.88 -3.42 -10.83
C ILE A 285 5.71 -4.26 -11.37
N ASP A 286 4.56 -3.61 -11.52
CA ASP A 286 3.33 -4.17 -12.08
C ASP A 286 2.52 -3.09 -12.82
N GLU A 287 1.20 -3.24 -12.95
CA GLU A 287 0.33 -2.26 -13.63
C GLU A 287 0.15 -0.95 -12.85
N PHE A 288 0.47 -0.94 -11.54
CA PHE A 288 0.31 0.20 -10.64
C PHE A 288 1.67 0.67 -10.11
N GLY A 289 2.45 -0.22 -9.52
CA GLY A 289 3.68 0.13 -8.84
C GLY A 289 4.84 0.42 -9.79
N ALA A 290 5.63 1.43 -9.46
CA ALA A 290 6.93 1.67 -10.07
C ALA A 290 7.94 2.13 -9.01
N TYR A 291 9.22 2.10 -9.34
CA TYR A 291 10.27 2.65 -8.47
C TYR A 291 11.40 3.25 -9.29
N TRP A 292 12.26 4.03 -8.64
CA TRP A 292 13.60 4.30 -9.15
C TRP A 292 14.64 4.21 -8.04
N ARG A 293 15.89 4.02 -8.45
CA ARG A 293 17.06 4.03 -7.58
C ARG A 293 17.76 5.37 -7.73
N LYS A 294 17.98 6.09 -6.62
CA LYS A 294 18.61 7.40 -6.62
C LYS A 294 20.09 7.29 -6.99
N SER A 295 20.57 8.12 -7.92
CA SER A 295 22.00 8.19 -8.29
C SER A 295 22.87 8.92 -7.26
#